data_AF-A0A3S0M973-F1
#
_entry.id   AF-A0A3S0M973-F1
#
_cell.length_a   1.000
_cell.length_b   1.000
_cell.length_c   1.000
_cell.angle_alpha   90.00
_cell.angle_beta   90.00
_cell.angle_gamma   90.00
#
_symmetry.space_group_name_H-M   'P 1'
#
loop_
_entity.id
_entity.type
_entity.pdbx_description
1 polymer ?
#
loop_
_entity_poly.entity_id
_entity_poly.type
_entity_poly.pdbx_seq_one_letter_code
_entity_poly.pdbx_strand_id
1 'polypeptide(L)'
;MKISVDLKKKFVRGLAILMLLSISSCGKNIAFQNSIVVPAANGAVNVTKDSNKNYLIKIKISDLAEVNRLQPSKNVYVVWMETDGDNVRNIGQIKSDSGFLSSKLRATFETVTAYKPSKVFITAEDDGDVQYPGMQMILSTNQF
;
A
#
# COMPACT_ATOMS: atom_id res chain seq x y z
N MET A 1 24.88 -35.60 -38.55
CA MET A 1 24.90 -35.44 -37.08
C MET A 1 25.22 -34.00 -36.62
N LYS A 2 26.26 -33.33 -37.14
CA LYS A 2 26.63 -31.93 -36.77
C LYS A 2 25.50 -30.89 -36.87
N ILE A 3 24.70 -30.91 -37.93
CA ILE A 3 23.62 -29.94 -38.20
C ILE A 3 22.57 -29.90 -37.08
N SER A 4 22.23 -31.06 -36.50
CA SER A 4 21.26 -31.15 -35.40
C SER A 4 21.79 -30.58 -34.07
N VAL A 5 23.11 -30.57 -33.89
CA VAL A 5 23.77 -30.05 -32.67
C VAL A 5 23.84 -28.53 -32.71
N ASP A 6 24.13 -27.94 -33.87
CA ASP A 6 24.14 -26.48 -34.04
C ASP A 6 22.74 -25.88 -33.96
N LEU A 7 21.72 -26.60 -34.44
CA LEU A 7 20.32 -26.18 -34.30
C LEU A 7 19.88 -26.18 -32.83
N LYS A 8 20.25 -27.22 -32.06
CA LYS A 8 20.01 -27.27 -30.60
C LYS A 8 20.75 -26.15 -29.86
N LYS A 9 22.00 -25.83 -30.23
CA LYS A 9 22.76 -24.71 -29.62
C LYS A 9 22.15 -23.34 -29.93
N LYS A 10 21.65 -23.14 -31.16
CA LYS A 10 20.92 -21.91 -31.54
C LYS A 10 19.59 -21.80 -30.80
N PHE A 11 18.87 -22.90 -30.63
CA PHE A 11 17.62 -22.96 -29.87
C PHE A 11 17.84 -22.67 -28.37
N VAL A 12 18.89 -23.25 -27.77
CA VAL A 12 19.29 -22.99 -26.37
C VAL A 12 19.74 -21.54 -26.17
N ARG A 13 20.51 -20.97 -27.11
CA ARG A 13 20.86 -19.53 -27.10
C ARG A 13 19.63 -18.63 -27.23
N GLY A 14 18.68 -19.00 -28.10
CA GLY A 14 17.41 -18.26 -28.25
C GLY A 14 16.55 -18.30 -26.99
N LEU A 15 16.47 -19.46 -26.33
CA LEU A 15 15.73 -19.63 -25.07
C LEU A 15 16.36 -18.82 -23.91
N ALA A 16 17.70 -18.73 -23.87
CA ALA A 16 18.41 -17.92 -22.89
C ALA A 16 18.20 -16.40 -23.08
N ILE A 17 18.05 -15.93 -24.33
CA ILE A 17 17.77 -14.52 -24.63
C ILE A 17 16.32 -14.15 -24.30
N LEU A 18 15.36 -15.07 -24.50
CA LEU A 18 13.95 -14.87 -24.18
C LEU A 18 13.69 -14.78 -22.67
N MET A 19 14.53 -15.42 -21.85
CA MET A 19 14.43 -15.40 -20.38
C MET A 19 14.86 -14.05 -19.75
N LEU A 20 15.63 -13.23 -20.48
CA LEU A 20 16.10 -11.90 -20.04
C LEU A 20 15.04 -10.80 -20.15
N LEU A 21 13.88 -11.06 -20.77
CA LEU A 21 12.75 -10.13 -20.86
C LEU A 21 11.81 -10.16 -19.64
N SER A 22 12.28 -10.70 -18.52
CA SER A 22 11.46 -10.90 -17.32
C SER A 22 11.16 -9.57 -16.61
N ILE A 23 9.97 -9.02 -16.91
CA ILE A 23 9.06 -8.26 -16.03
C ILE A 23 9.67 -7.20 -15.10
N SER A 24 9.85 -5.98 -15.62
CA SER A 24 9.94 -4.76 -14.82
C SER A 24 8.57 -4.42 -14.22
N SER A 25 8.22 -5.00 -13.07
CA SER A 25 7.08 -4.54 -12.28
C SER A 25 7.41 -3.17 -11.70
N CYS A 26 6.95 -2.10 -12.34
CA CYS A 26 7.10 -0.73 -11.85
C CYS A 26 6.10 -0.49 -10.70
N GLY A 27 6.48 -0.92 -9.50
CA GLY A 27 5.79 -0.57 -8.26
C GLY A 27 6.38 0.71 -7.66
N LYS A 28 5.53 1.61 -7.17
CA LYS A 28 5.96 2.77 -6.37
C LYS A 28 5.94 2.39 -4.89
N ASN A 29 6.98 2.73 -4.15
CA ASN A 29 7.01 2.61 -2.69
C ASN A 29 7.16 4.02 -2.10
N ILE A 30 6.14 4.47 -1.37
CA ILE A 30 6.04 5.82 -0.85
C ILE A 30 5.96 5.76 0.67
N ALA A 31 6.91 6.39 1.36
CA ALA A 31 6.88 6.49 2.81
C ALA A 31 5.78 7.44 3.28
N PHE A 32 5.21 7.17 4.46
CA PHE A 32 4.39 8.15 5.15
C PHE A 32 5.27 9.28 5.71
N GLN A 33 4.71 10.48 5.76
CA GLN A 33 5.27 11.61 6.49
C GLN A 33 5.18 11.38 7.99
N ASN A 34 6.03 12.05 8.76
CA ASN A 34 5.95 12.03 10.22
C ASN A 34 4.60 12.52 10.71
N SER A 35 3.97 11.74 11.57
CA SER A 35 2.73 12.12 12.24
C SER A 35 2.99 13.09 13.38
N ILE A 36 2.15 14.11 13.50
CA ILE A 36 2.09 14.95 14.71
C ILE A 36 1.27 14.30 15.83
N VAL A 37 0.35 13.39 15.48
CA VAL A 37 -0.56 12.73 16.43
C VAL A 37 0.08 11.46 17.00
N VAL A 38 0.80 10.70 16.16
CA VAL A 38 1.48 9.46 16.55
C VAL A 38 2.94 9.50 16.06
N PRO A 39 3.84 10.29 16.67
CA PRO A 39 5.20 10.53 16.14
C PRO A 39 6.06 9.27 15.97
N ALA A 40 5.76 8.21 16.72
CA ALA A 40 6.46 6.93 16.61
C ALA A 40 6.01 6.10 15.40
N ALA A 41 4.83 6.38 14.81
CA ALA A 41 4.28 5.60 13.72
C ALA A 41 5.12 5.78 12.45
N ASN A 42 5.53 4.65 11.88
CA ASN A 42 6.35 4.61 10.67
C ASN A 42 5.77 3.59 9.69
N GLY A 43 5.79 3.90 8.40
CA GLY A 43 5.26 2.98 7.41
C GLY A 43 5.40 3.46 5.98
N ALA A 44 4.94 2.63 5.05
CA ALA A 44 4.96 2.94 3.63
C ALA A 44 3.77 2.32 2.90
N VAL A 45 3.48 2.91 1.75
CA VAL A 45 2.47 2.48 0.78
C VAL A 45 3.19 1.98 -0.46
N ASN A 46 2.94 0.72 -0.82
CA ASN A 46 3.36 0.16 -2.10
C ASN A 46 2.16 0.15 -3.06
N VAL A 47 2.34 0.80 -4.21
CA VAL A 47 1.34 0.84 -5.28
C VAL A 47 1.91 0.13 -6.50
N THR A 48 1.28 -0.97 -6.90
CA THR A 48 1.69 -1.75 -8.08
C THR A 48 0.52 -1.84 -9.04
N LYS A 49 0.79 -1.67 -10.34
CA LYS A 49 -0.23 -1.84 -11.39
C LYS A 49 -0.25 -3.29 -11.86
N ASP A 50 -1.43 -3.90 -11.88
CA ASP A 50 -1.60 -5.27 -12.38
C ASP A 50 -1.80 -5.32 -13.91
N SER A 51 -1.89 -6.54 -14.45
CA SER A 51 -2.14 -6.76 -15.89
C SER A 51 -3.52 -6.28 -16.35
N ASN A 52 -4.48 -6.18 -15.44
CA ASN A 52 -5.84 -5.70 -15.70
C ASN A 52 -5.94 -4.17 -15.58
N LYS A 53 -4.80 -3.48 -15.41
CA LYS A 53 -4.68 -2.03 -15.21
C LYS A 53 -5.31 -1.53 -13.91
N ASN A 54 -5.59 -2.41 -12.95
CA ASN A 54 -5.93 -2.03 -11.58
C ASN A 54 -4.66 -1.75 -10.78
N TYR A 55 -4.83 -1.04 -9.67
CA TYR A 55 -3.79 -0.66 -8.73
C TYR A 55 -3.95 -1.46 -7.45
N LEU A 56 -2.95 -2.29 -7.14
CA LEU A 56 -2.80 -2.97 -5.88
C LEU A 56 -2.11 -2.03 -4.89
N ILE A 57 -2.80 -1.70 -3.81
CA ILE A 57 -2.31 -0.82 -2.74
C ILE A 57 -2.03 -1.69 -1.53
N LYS A 58 -0.77 -1.69 -1.06
CA LYS A 58 -0.34 -2.39 0.15
C LYS A 58 0.25 -1.39 1.13
N ILE A 59 -0.22 -1.41 2.35
CA ILE A 59 0.24 -0.53 3.42
C ILE A 59 0.82 -1.38 4.54
N LYS A 60 1.98 -0.96 5.05
CA LYS A 60 2.60 -1.56 6.23
C LYS A 60 3.01 -0.45 7.18
N ILE A 61 2.56 -0.54 8.42
CA ILE A 61 2.82 0.44 9.48
C ILE A 61 3.30 -0.31 10.72
N SER A 62 4.27 0.29 11.40
CA SER A 62 4.78 -0.14 12.70
C SER A 62 4.65 1.00 13.69
N ASP A 63 4.62 0.65 14.99
CA ASP A 63 4.59 1.60 16.09
C ASP A 63 3.37 2.55 16.04
N LEU A 64 2.24 2.05 15.52
CA LEU A 64 0.97 2.75 15.58
C LEU A 64 0.42 2.69 17.02
N ALA A 65 -0.19 3.78 17.47
CA ALA A 65 -0.90 3.82 18.74
C ALA A 65 -2.22 3.03 18.64
N GLU A 66 -2.73 2.54 19.77
CA GLU A 66 -4.09 2.03 19.80
C GLU A 66 -5.09 3.17 19.57
N VAL A 67 -6.08 2.93 18.70
CA VAL A 67 -7.01 3.97 18.25
C VAL A 67 -7.84 4.56 19.40
N ASN A 68 -8.18 3.74 20.40
CA ASN A 68 -8.91 4.14 21.60
C ASN A 68 -8.05 4.96 22.59
N ARG A 69 -6.72 4.96 22.44
CA ARG A 69 -5.77 5.73 23.27
C ARG A 69 -5.43 7.09 22.66
N LEU A 70 -5.93 7.38 21.47
CA LEU A 70 -5.81 8.70 20.86
C LEU A 70 -6.58 9.76 21.67
N GLN A 71 -6.25 11.02 21.40
CA GLN A 71 -6.94 12.17 21.97
C GLN A 71 -7.37 13.12 20.83
N PRO A 72 -8.68 13.30 20.57
CA PRO A 72 -9.78 12.53 21.15
C PRO A 72 -9.68 11.03 20.80
N SER A 73 -10.32 10.19 21.62
CA SER A 73 -10.38 8.74 21.40
C SER A 73 -11.29 8.42 20.21
N LYS A 74 -10.93 7.37 19.45
CA LYS A 74 -11.63 6.89 18.25
C LYS A 74 -11.73 5.37 18.23
N ASN A 75 -12.50 4.83 17.28
CA ASN A 75 -12.80 3.40 17.22
C ASN A 75 -12.03 2.66 16.13
N VAL A 76 -11.69 3.34 15.03
CA VAL A 76 -11.11 2.69 13.86
C VAL A 76 -10.18 3.61 13.07
N TYR A 77 -9.20 3.00 12.42
CA TYR A 77 -8.39 3.69 11.42
C TYR A 77 -8.95 3.43 10.03
N VAL A 78 -9.26 4.50 9.30
CA VAL A 78 -9.77 4.44 7.94
C VAL A 78 -8.69 4.89 6.97
N VAL A 79 -8.51 4.12 5.90
CA VAL A 79 -7.57 4.39 4.82
C VAL A 79 -8.30 5.11 3.69
N TRP A 80 -7.71 6.21 3.26
CA TRP A 80 -8.21 7.04 2.17
C TRP A 80 -7.21 7.10 1.03
N MET A 81 -7.73 7.20 -0.19
CA MET A 81 -6.94 7.58 -1.37
C MET A 81 -7.49 8.85 -1.99
N GLU A 82 -6.60 9.73 -2.41
CA GLU A 82 -6.88 10.72 -3.46
C GLU A 82 -6.55 10.08 -4.82
N THR A 83 -7.35 10.44 -5.81
CA THR A 83 -7.16 10.02 -7.21
C THR A 83 -6.68 11.18 -8.05
N ASP A 84 -6.14 10.92 -9.25
CA ASP A 84 -5.70 11.97 -10.19
C ASP A 84 -6.77 13.03 -10.54
N GLY A 85 -8.05 12.76 -10.28
CA GLY A 85 -9.16 13.71 -10.46
C GLY A 85 -9.60 14.40 -9.17
N ASP A 86 -8.72 14.51 -8.17
CA ASP A 86 -8.94 15.13 -6.85
C ASP A 86 -10.14 14.57 -6.06
N ASN A 87 -10.57 13.34 -6.38
CA ASN A 87 -11.61 12.66 -5.61
C ASN A 87 -10.98 11.85 -4.48
N VAL A 88 -11.44 12.11 -3.26
CA VAL A 88 -11.10 11.34 -2.05
C VAL A 88 -12.04 10.14 -1.93
N ARG A 89 -11.50 8.95 -1.66
CA ARG A 89 -12.28 7.72 -1.48
C ARG A 89 -11.83 6.96 -0.25
N ASN A 90 -12.79 6.50 0.54
CA ASN A 90 -12.57 5.49 1.56
C ASN A 90 -12.25 4.16 0.85
N ILE A 91 -11.08 3.59 1.13
CA ILE A 91 -10.65 2.32 0.52
C ILE A 91 -10.67 1.15 1.50
N GLY A 92 -11.05 1.40 2.75
CA GLY A 92 -11.25 0.40 3.79
C GLY A 92 -10.61 0.78 5.12
N GLN A 93 -10.75 -0.11 6.08
CA GLN A 93 -10.27 0.07 7.45
C GLN A 93 -9.06 -0.81 7.77
N ILE A 94 -8.20 -0.34 8.65
CA ILE A 94 -7.07 -1.11 9.16
C ILE A 94 -7.56 -2.01 10.29
N LYS A 95 -7.36 -3.31 10.13
CA LYS A 95 -7.45 -4.26 11.25
C LYS A 95 -6.11 -4.26 11.98
N SER A 96 -6.10 -3.79 13.22
CA SER A 96 -4.91 -3.87 14.06
C SER A 96 -4.77 -5.27 14.64
N ASP A 97 -3.59 -5.87 14.50
CA ASP A 97 -3.26 -7.11 15.22
C ASP A 97 -2.95 -6.75 16.69
N SER A 98 -3.98 -6.68 17.52
CA SER A 98 -3.82 -6.45 18.96
C SER A 98 -3.53 -7.77 19.67
N GLY A 99 -2.27 -8.22 19.63
CA GLY A 99 -1.80 -9.19 20.61
C GLY A 99 -1.81 -8.55 22.00
N PHE A 100 -2.36 -9.23 23.00
CA PHE A 100 -2.57 -8.79 24.40
C PHE A 100 -1.31 -8.23 25.13
N LEU A 101 -0.14 -8.27 24.48
CA LEU A 101 1.17 -7.90 25.04
C LEU A 101 1.99 -6.90 24.19
N SER A 102 1.43 -6.29 23.14
CA SER A 102 2.18 -5.31 22.32
C SER A 102 1.67 -3.89 22.50
N SER A 103 2.48 -3.03 23.13
CA SER A 103 2.27 -1.57 23.18
C SER A 103 2.50 -0.86 21.84
N LYS A 104 2.96 -1.61 20.82
CA LYS A 104 3.28 -1.13 19.48
C LYS A 104 2.45 -1.91 18.48
N LEU A 105 1.45 -1.28 17.90
CA LEU A 105 0.60 -1.94 16.91
C LEU A 105 1.33 -1.96 15.56
N ARG A 106 1.34 -3.15 14.94
CA ARG A 106 1.64 -3.31 13.52
C ARG A 106 0.32 -3.38 12.79
N ALA A 107 0.26 -2.69 11.67
CA ALA A 107 -0.91 -2.62 10.83
C ALA A 107 -0.53 -2.97 9.40
N THR A 108 -1.32 -3.86 8.80
CA THR A 108 -1.21 -4.16 7.38
C THR A 108 -2.56 -3.98 6.72
N PHE A 109 -2.54 -3.50 5.49
CA PHE A 109 -3.74 -3.27 4.70
C PHE A 109 -3.44 -3.53 3.24
N GLU A 110 -4.35 -4.19 2.54
CA GLU A 110 -4.22 -4.54 1.14
C GLU A 110 -5.58 -4.38 0.44
N THR A 111 -5.59 -3.68 -0.69
CA THR A 111 -6.80 -3.50 -1.51
C THR A 111 -6.44 -3.32 -2.98
N VAL A 112 -7.43 -3.47 -3.85
CA VAL A 112 -7.32 -3.24 -5.30
C VAL A 112 -8.32 -2.19 -5.75
N THR A 113 -7.90 -1.31 -6.64
CA THR A 113 -8.75 -0.24 -7.18
C THR A 113 -8.51 -0.03 -8.67
N ALA A 114 -9.55 0.29 -9.42
CA ALA A 114 -9.43 0.68 -10.83
C ALA A 114 -8.94 2.13 -10.99
N TYR A 115 -9.00 2.94 -9.93
CA TYR A 115 -8.61 4.34 -9.95
C TYR A 115 -7.13 4.51 -9.62
N LYS A 116 -6.43 5.36 -10.37
CA LYS A 116 -5.02 5.67 -10.11
C LYS A 116 -4.90 6.52 -8.83
N PRO A 117 -4.16 6.06 -7.79
CA PRO A 117 -3.91 6.87 -6.61
C PRO A 117 -2.86 7.94 -6.88
N SER A 118 -3.10 9.13 -6.34
CA SER A 118 -2.15 10.26 -6.30
C SER A 118 -1.64 10.55 -4.90
N LYS A 119 -2.38 10.14 -3.85
CA LYS A 119 -1.98 10.23 -2.44
C LYS A 119 -2.76 9.23 -1.60
N VAL A 120 -2.15 8.76 -0.50
CA VAL A 120 -2.81 7.90 0.49
C VAL A 120 -2.63 8.49 1.87
N PHE A 121 -3.69 8.47 2.67
CA PHE A 121 -3.66 8.94 4.04
C PHE A 121 -4.61 8.13 4.94
N ILE A 122 -4.42 8.26 6.24
CA ILE A 122 -5.14 7.50 7.27
C ILE A 122 -5.68 8.49 8.29
N THR A 123 -6.94 8.31 8.65
CA THR A 123 -7.60 9.06 9.74
C THR A 123 -8.05 8.11 10.84
N ALA A 124 -8.28 8.66 12.03
CA ALA A 124 -8.96 7.96 13.10
C ALA A 124 -10.43 8.41 13.13
N GLU A 125 -11.35 7.45 13.11
CA GLU A 125 -12.79 7.68 12.94
C GLU A 125 -13.60 6.92 14.00
N ASP A 126 -14.86 7.34 14.18
CA ASP A 126 -15.81 6.65 15.06
C ASP A 126 -16.44 5.42 14.38
N ASP A 127 -16.52 5.43 13.04
CA ASP A 127 -17.07 4.37 12.18
C ASP A 127 -16.17 4.15 10.95
N GLY A 128 -16.12 2.93 10.43
CA GLY A 128 -15.28 2.54 9.29
C GLY A 128 -15.89 2.88 7.92
N ASP A 129 -17.22 3.01 7.84
CA ASP A 129 -17.96 3.19 6.58
C ASP A 129 -18.32 4.66 6.30
N VAL A 130 -17.59 5.59 6.94
CA VAL A 130 -17.73 7.03 6.73
C VAL A 130 -17.44 7.42 5.28
N GLN A 131 -18.20 8.39 4.78
CA GLN A 131 -18.11 8.87 3.39
C GLN A 131 -17.10 10.01 3.22
N TYR A 132 -16.74 10.67 4.31
CA TYR A 132 -15.81 11.80 4.32
C TYR A 132 -14.79 11.62 5.45
N PRO A 133 -13.52 12.00 5.23
CA PRO A 133 -12.51 11.93 6.26
C PRO A 133 -12.81 12.92 7.39
N GLY A 134 -12.66 12.46 8.61
CA GLY A 134 -12.66 13.27 9.81
C GLY A 134 -11.41 14.13 9.95
N MET A 135 -11.36 14.90 11.03
CA MET A 135 -10.31 15.90 11.25
C MET A 135 -9.00 15.31 11.81
N GLN A 136 -9.04 14.10 12.36
CA GLN A 136 -7.90 13.51 13.05
C GLN A 136 -7.05 12.70 12.07
N MET A 137 -6.22 13.41 11.31
CA MET A 137 -5.25 12.81 10.40
C MET A 137 -4.09 12.16 11.15
N ILE A 138 -3.81 10.90 10.84
CA ILE A 138 -2.83 10.07 11.53
C ILE A 138 -1.56 9.95 10.71
N LEU A 139 -1.66 9.56 9.45
CA LEU A 139 -0.52 9.45 8.53
C LEU A 139 -0.95 9.92 7.15
N SER A 140 -0.02 10.52 6.40
CA SER A 140 -0.25 10.86 5.00
C SER A 140 1.04 10.73 4.20
N THR A 141 0.92 10.41 2.92
CA THR A 141 2.07 10.43 2.00
C THR A 141 2.20 11.81 1.34
N ASN A 142 3.37 12.08 0.78
CA ASN A 142 3.46 13.07 -0.31
C ASN A 142 2.58 12.64 -1.49
N GLN A 143 2.24 13.58 -2.37
CA GLN A 143 1.66 13.26 -3.67
C GLN A 143 2.68 12.52 -4.55
N PHE A 144 2.23 11.59 -5.40
CA PHE A 144 3.10 10.72 -6.20
C PHE A 144 2.57 10.34 -7.58
#